data_AF-A0A514WXX6-F1
#
_entry.id   AF-A0A514WXX6-F1
#
_cell.length_a   1.000
_cell.length_b   1.000
_cell.length_c   1.000
_cell.angle_alpha   90.00
_cell.angle_beta   90.00
_cell.angle_gamma   90.00
#
_symmetry.space_group_name_H-M   'P 1'
#
loop_
_entity.id
_entity.type
_entity.pdbx_description
1 polymer ?
#
loop_
_entity_poly.entity_id
_entity_poly.type
_entity_poly.pdbx_seq_one_letter_code
_entity_poly.pdbx_strand_id
1 'polypeptide(L)'
;MLDKITFLIISTLLLSSCANELDHKQEEPPSGVRILSESQVHISFTPNDSANSYQAIITWPEAQGTIRILENSKVLATLSGQFTSYSVPVQGGTEVSYLVEHLSTDNKIISSVQILGTVPKDLFWDKETTLEQDTIINAGRIYISKDAKILTKQFNLTIIADTIKAEGGLITNFADGESQKAIATNGLKGGNISISAQKASGNLAIEMRGQNGGEGKSAVMGAFGSTQQCFSGPGGNGGNSGELKIDIADGTTLALLVNRYVGMKGPNGGAPWSHGKDTITTGTCQTVKPQPGTDGTFGRVCIKLRSTDTFECR
;
A
#
# COMPACT_ATOMS: atom_id res chain seq x y z
N MET A 1 1.56 58.66 -0.30
CA MET A 1 0.84 58.62 1.00
C MET A 1 1.81 58.02 1.99
N LEU A 2 2.47 58.91 2.74
CA LEU A 2 3.48 58.62 3.76
C LEU A 2 2.73 58.48 5.09
N ASP A 3 2.70 57.29 5.69
CA ASP A 3 2.26 57.14 7.06
C ASP A 3 3.47 57.17 8.01
N LYS A 4 3.41 58.17 8.89
CA LYS A 4 4.39 58.52 9.91
C LYS A 4 4.29 57.52 11.07
N ILE A 5 5.39 56.84 11.38
CA ILE A 5 5.55 56.09 12.62
C ILE A 5 6.14 57.03 13.67
N THR A 6 5.32 57.40 14.65
CA THR A 6 5.71 58.16 15.83
C THR A 6 6.33 57.21 16.86
N PHE A 7 7.62 57.39 17.15
CA PHE A 7 8.29 56.72 18.26
C PHE A 7 7.90 57.37 19.59
N LEU A 8 7.27 56.61 20.47
CA LEU A 8 7.02 56.99 21.86
C LEU A 8 8.08 56.35 22.75
N ILE A 9 8.97 57.17 23.30
CA ILE A 9 9.96 56.78 24.31
C ILE A 9 9.25 56.81 25.67
N ILE A 10 9.04 55.64 26.28
CA ILE A 10 8.65 55.54 27.69
C ILE A 10 9.85 55.00 28.46
N SER A 11 10.46 55.92 29.21
CA SER A 11 11.44 55.67 30.25
C SER A 11 10.68 55.35 31.53
N THR A 12 10.89 54.16 32.12
CA THR A 12 10.45 53.88 33.49
C THR A 12 11.40 52.92 34.21
N LEU A 13 12.19 53.52 35.09
CA LEU A 13 12.55 53.14 36.45
C LEU A 13 12.80 51.67 36.81
N LEU A 14 14.05 51.45 37.19
CA LEU A 14 14.61 50.42 38.05
C LEU A 14 13.78 50.22 39.34
N LEU A 15 13.37 48.99 39.59
CA LEU A 15 13.10 48.47 40.92
C LEU A 15 13.97 47.24 41.14
N SER A 16 14.94 47.40 42.04
CA SER A 16 15.79 46.36 42.57
C SER A 16 14.96 45.38 43.42
N SER A 17 14.77 44.16 42.92
CA SER A 17 14.31 43.03 43.73
C SER A 17 15.53 42.15 44.02
N CYS A 18 15.78 41.93 45.32
CA CYS A 18 16.84 41.11 45.85
C CYS A 18 16.84 39.71 45.21
N ALA A 19 17.89 39.41 44.44
CA ALA A 19 18.25 38.05 44.07
C ALA A 19 18.88 37.40 45.31
N ASN A 20 18.12 36.58 46.01
CA ASN A 20 18.73 35.55 46.85
C ASN A 20 19.25 34.48 45.89
N GLU A 21 20.54 34.57 45.61
CA GLU A 21 21.34 33.57 44.94
C GLU A 21 21.39 32.33 45.85
N LEU A 22 20.41 31.45 45.67
CA LEU A 22 20.41 30.10 46.21
C LEU A 22 21.48 29.33 45.44
N ASP A 23 22.68 29.36 45.99
CA ASP A 23 23.85 28.57 45.58
C ASP A 23 23.51 27.08 45.77
N HIS A 24 22.77 26.52 44.81
CA HIS A 24 22.59 25.10 44.67
C HIS A 24 23.93 24.52 44.21
N LYS A 25 24.78 24.19 45.20
CA LYS A 25 25.89 23.27 45.00
C LYS A 25 25.35 22.01 44.33
N GLN A 26 25.63 21.90 43.05
CA GLN A 26 25.43 20.69 42.28
C GLN A 26 26.41 19.66 42.87
N GLU A 27 25.91 18.80 43.77
CA GLU A 27 26.69 17.69 44.31
C GLU A 27 27.22 16.87 43.13
N GLU A 28 28.54 16.87 42.94
CA GLU A 28 29.15 16.00 41.94
C GLU A 28 28.75 14.56 42.27
N PRO A 29 28.24 13.80 41.28
CA PRO A 29 27.82 12.44 41.50
C PRO A 29 29.01 11.62 41.99
N PRO A 30 28.80 10.69 42.94
CA PRO A 30 29.87 9.89 43.50
C PRO A 30 30.66 9.20 42.38
N SER A 31 31.99 9.31 42.48
CA SER A 31 32.97 8.66 41.61
C SER A 31 32.58 7.19 41.34
N GLY A 32 32.33 6.86 40.06
CA GLY A 32 31.99 5.50 39.61
C GLY A 32 30.52 5.25 39.24
N VAL A 33 29.61 6.22 39.43
CA VAL A 33 28.23 6.09 38.95
C VAL A 33 28.17 6.33 37.45
N ARG A 34 27.77 5.30 36.69
CA ARG A 34 27.52 5.43 35.25
C ARG A 34 26.19 6.15 35.04
N ILE A 35 26.26 7.41 34.64
CA ILE A 35 25.09 8.25 34.36
C ILE A 35 24.55 7.89 32.97
N LEU A 36 23.22 7.72 32.86
CA LEU A 36 22.60 7.50 31.56
C LEU A 36 22.65 8.77 30.71
N SER A 37 23.11 8.63 29.48
CA SER A 37 23.07 9.69 28.45
C SER A 37 22.05 9.36 27.36
N GLU A 38 21.62 10.37 26.60
CA GLU A 38 20.71 10.19 25.45
C GLU A 38 21.20 9.14 24.45
N SER A 39 22.51 9.12 24.19
CA SER A 39 23.15 8.16 23.27
C SER A 39 23.13 6.71 23.75
N GLN A 40 22.76 6.45 25.00
CA GLN A 40 22.75 5.11 25.61
C GLN A 40 21.35 4.53 25.72
N VAL A 41 20.31 5.36 25.58
CA VAL A 41 18.92 4.93 25.65
C VAL A 41 18.37 4.87 24.23
N HIS A 42 17.83 3.73 23.85
CA HIS A 42 17.28 3.51 22.52
C HIS A 42 15.85 2.98 22.60
N ILE A 43 15.05 3.32 21.59
CA ILE A 43 13.75 2.73 21.35
C ILE A 43 13.76 2.01 20.01
N SER A 44 13.21 0.81 20.00
CA SER A 44 12.94 0.04 18.78
C SER A 44 11.52 -0.48 18.81
N PHE A 45 10.96 -0.79 17.63
CA PHE A 45 9.60 -1.27 17.49
C PHE A 45 9.60 -2.67 16.90
N THR A 46 9.09 -3.63 17.66
CA THR A 46 8.94 -5.01 17.19
C THR A 46 7.47 -5.27 16.84
N PRO A 47 7.18 -5.75 15.62
CA PRO A 47 5.81 -6.07 15.22
C PRO A 47 5.22 -7.22 16.03
N ASN A 48 3.96 -7.09 16.45
CA ASN A 48 3.16 -8.20 16.99
C ASN A 48 2.40 -8.94 15.88
N ASP A 49 1.70 -10.03 16.20
CA ASP A 49 0.92 -10.78 15.21
C ASP A 49 -0.30 -10.02 14.67
N SER A 50 -0.86 -9.13 15.48
CA SER A 50 -1.99 -8.29 15.12
C SER A 50 -1.56 -7.06 14.34
N ALA A 51 -2.45 -6.63 13.47
CA ALA A 51 -2.24 -5.51 12.59
C ALA A 51 -2.28 -4.17 13.37
N ASN A 52 -1.43 -3.21 12.98
CA ASN A 52 -1.09 -1.98 13.71
C ASN A 52 -0.76 -2.21 15.20
N SER A 53 -0.29 -3.41 15.58
CA SER A 53 0.15 -3.70 16.93
C SER A 53 1.65 -3.95 16.97
N TYR A 54 2.32 -3.30 17.91
CA TYR A 54 3.76 -3.32 18.10
C TYR A 54 4.12 -3.38 19.58
N GLN A 55 5.34 -3.80 19.88
CA GLN A 55 6.00 -3.57 21.17
C GLN A 55 7.06 -2.50 20.97
N ALA A 56 6.98 -1.41 21.73
CA ALA A 56 8.09 -0.50 21.91
C ALA A 56 9.06 -1.14 22.91
N ILE A 57 10.28 -1.42 22.47
CA ILE A 57 11.35 -1.96 23.31
C ILE A 57 12.32 -0.82 23.59
N ILE A 58 12.31 -0.36 24.83
CA ILE A 58 13.20 0.67 25.34
C ILE A 58 14.39 -0.05 25.96
N THR A 59 15.62 0.28 25.56
CA THR A 59 16.85 -0.36 26.03
C THR A 59 17.85 0.65 26.57
N TRP A 60 18.60 0.26 27.59
CA TRP A 60 19.66 1.07 28.22
C TRP A 60 20.75 0.15 28.80
N PRO A 61 21.98 0.65 29.06
CA PRO A 61 23.03 -0.14 29.71
C PRO A 61 22.73 -0.38 31.19
N GLU A 62 23.30 -1.44 31.77
CA GLU A 62 23.22 -1.66 33.21
C GLU A 62 23.70 -0.44 34.01
N ALA A 63 22.95 -0.13 35.07
CA ALA A 63 23.19 1.00 35.94
C ALA A 63 23.00 0.60 37.42
N GLN A 64 23.60 1.35 38.33
CA GLN A 64 23.35 1.17 39.78
C GLN A 64 22.02 1.82 40.17
N GLY A 65 21.35 1.34 41.21
CA GLY A 65 20.09 1.93 41.67
C GLY A 65 18.88 1.45 40.85
N THR A 66 18.00 2.37 40.44
CA THR A 66 16.74 2.01 39.76
C THR A 66 16.50 2.83 38.50
N ILE A 67 15.71 2.26 37.59
CA ILE A 67 15.27 2.89 36.36
C ILE A 67 13.76 3.06 36.42
N ARG A 68 13.29 4.29 36.25
CA ARG A 68 11.87 4.62 36.21
C ARG A 68 11.51 5.08 34.80
N ILE A 69 10.47 4.48 34.23
CA ILE A 69 9.98 4.81 32.89
C ILE A 69 8.63 5.47 33.02
N LEU A 70 8.49 6.64 32.40
CA LEU A 70 7.27 7.41 32.40
C LEU A 70 6.78 7.68 30.99
N GLU A 71 5.47 7.76 30.84
CA GLU A 71 4.79 8.25 29.63
C GLU A 71 3.75 9.27 30.10
N ASN A 72 3.79 10.49 29.57
CA ASN A 72 2.87 11.57 29.96
C ASN A 72 2.80 11.78 31.49
N SER A 73 3.96 11.77 32.17
CA SER A 73 4.11 11.85 33.63
C SER A 73 3.53 10.68 34.44
N LYS A 74 2.98 9.65 33.78
CA LYS A 74 2.53 8.42 34.45
C LYS A 74 3.68 7.42 34.48
N VAL A 75 3.99 6.90 35.67
CA VAL A 75 4.97 5.82 35.82
C VAL A 75 4.40 4.55 35.20
N LEU A 76 5.08 4.05 34.18
CA LEU A 76 4.78 2.77 33.54
C LEU A 76 5.48 1.62 34.27
N ALA A 77 6.73 1.84 34.66
CA ALA A 77 7.55 0.84 35.33
C ALA A 77 8.60 1.49 36.26
N THR A 78 9.02 0.73 37.27
CA THR A 78 10.20 1.01 38.08
C THR A 78 10.96 -0.31 38.24
N LEU A 79 12.20 -0.33 37.76
CA LEU A 79 13.00 -1.53 37.57
C LEU A 79 14.34 -1.39 38.30
N SER A 80 14.93 -2.50 38.72
CA SER A 80 16.34 -2.51 39.13
C SER A 80 17.22 -2.07 37.97
N GLY A 81 18.29 -1.31 38.24
CA GLY A 81 19.25 -0.90 37.22
C GLY A 81 20.03 -2.05 36.57
N GLN A 82 19.89 -3.28 37.08
CA GLN A 82 20.38 -4.51 36.43
C GLN A 82 19.57 -4.91 35.20
N PHE A 83 18.31 -4.49 35.09
CA PHE A 83 17.56 -4.69 33.86
C PHE A 83 18.05 -3.70 32.80
N THR A 84 18.06 -4.13 31.55
CA THR A 84 18.56 -3.32 30.41
C THR A 84 17.48 -3.05 29.37
N SER A 85 16.24 -3.47 29.63
CA SER A 85 15.14 -3.27 28.70
C SER A 85 13.77 -3.29 29.36
N TYR A 86 12.82 -2.59 28.75
CA TYR A 86 11.40 -2.66 29.07
C TYR A 86 10.58 -2.62 27.78
N SER A 87 9.51 -3.40 27.73
CA SER A 87 8.61 -3.49 26.58
C SER A 87 7.21 -2.99 26.94
N VAL A 88 6.62 -2.17 26.08
CA VAL A 88 5.25 -1.68 26.23
C VAL A 88 4.49 -1.83 24.90
N PRO A 89 3.24 -2.32 24.91
CA PRO A 89 2.44 -2.41 23.70
C PRO A 89 2.06 -1.01 23.20
N VAL A 90 2.21 -0.79 21.90
CA VAL A 90 1.92 0.48 21.23
C VAL A 90 1.17 0.26 19.92
N GLN A 91 0.45 1.29 19.48
CA GLN A 91 -0.32 1.26 18.24
C GLN A 91 0.49 1.79 17.06
N GLY A 92 0.34 1.17 15.89
CA GLY A 92 1.02 1.58 14.67
C GLY A 92 0.62 2.99 14.23
N GLY A 93 1.60 3.77 13.77
CA GLY A 93 1.39 5.14 13.29
C GLY A 93 1.21 6.21 14.38
N THR A 94 1.34 5.86 15.65
CA THR A 94 1.36 6.85 16.74
C THR A 94 2.77 7.34 17.04
N GLU A 95 2.89 8.59 17.50
CA GLU A 95 4.11 9.07 18.14
C GLU A 95 4.10 8.69 19.61
N VAL A 96 5.26 8.27 20.12
CA VAL A 96 5.46 7.91 21.53
C VAL A 96 6.57 8.75 22.13
N SER A 97 6.40 9.12 23.40
CA SER A 97 7.38 9.88 24.17
C SER A 97 7.53 9.24 25.55
N TYR A 98 8.72 8.73 25.82
CA TYR A 98 9.06 8.16 27.12
C TYR A 98 10.12 9.00 27.81
N LEU A 99 9.97 9.17 29.12
CA LEU A 99 11.00 9.70 29.98
C LEU A 99 11.62 8.54 30.75
N VAL A 100 12.91 8.32 30.58
CA VAL A 100 13.69 7.31 31.29
C VAL A 100 14.52 8.03 32.35
N GLU A 101 14.20 7.79 33.61
CA GLU A 101 14.91 8.37 34.74
C GLU A 101 15.77 7.30 35.41
N HIS A 102 17.02 7.66 35.67
CA HIS A 102 17.95 6.87 36.48
C HIS A 102 17.96 7.46 37.88
N LEU A 103 17.65 6.64 38.87
CA LEU A 103 17.60 7.04 40.27
C LEU A 103 18.68 6.34 41.08
N SER A 104 19.24 7.07 42.05
CA SER A 104 20.16 6.53 43.03
C SER A 104 19.46 5.52 43.96
N THR A 105 20.24 4.83 44.79
CA THR A 105 19.72 3.96 45.86
C THR A 105 18.80 4.69 46.83
N ASP A 106 18.98 6.01 46.96
CA ASP A 106 18.21 6.86 47.87
C ASP A 106 17.04 7.55 47.14
N ASN A 107 16.69 7.05 45.93
CA ASN A 107 15.59 7.51 45.10
C ASN A 107 15.70 8.97 44.63
N LYS A 108 16.92 9.53 44.60
CA LYS A 108 17.20 10.82 43.95
C LYS A 108 17.42 10.60 42.46
N ILE A 109 16.86 11.46 41.62
CA ILE A 109 17.09 11.42 40.16
C ILE A 109 18.55 11.81 39.90
N ILE A 110 19.30 10.90 39.27
CA ILE A 110 20.68 11.11 38.81
C ILE A 110 20.66 11.68 37.40
N SER A 111 19.82 11.13 36.53
CA SER A 111 19.65 11.61 35.15
C SER A 111 18.27 11.30 34.62
N SER A 112 17.85 12.08 33.62
CA SER A 112 16.59 11.89 32.90
C SER A 112 16.86 12.02 31.40
N VAL A 113 16.37 11.07 30.63
CA VAL A 113 16.51 11.01 29.18
C VAL A 113 15.14 10.91 28.55
N GLN A 114 14.79 11.88 27.70
CA GLN A 114 13.56 11.81 26.92
C GLN A 114 13.85 11.14 25.58
N ILE A 115 13.08 10.11 25.25
CA ILE A 115 13.15 9.43 23.96
C ILE A 115 11.83 9.60 23.22
N LEU A 116 11.94 9.88 21.92
CA LEU A 116 10.82 10.02 21.00
C LEU A 116 10.92 8.94 19.94
N GLY A 117 9.77 8.46 19.48
CA GLY A 117 9.73 7.53 18.36
C GLY A 117 8.40 7.58 17.63
N THR A 118 8.45 7.31 16.33
CA THR A 118 7.25 7.12 15.51
C THR A 118 7.06 5.63 15.29
N VAL A 119 5.97 5.08 15.81
CA VAL A 119 5.66 3.66 15.63
C VAL A 119 5.35 3.42 14.15
N PRO A 120 5.96 2.41 13.50
CA PRO A 120 5.64 2.09 12.11
C PRO A 120 4.14 1.87 11.90
N LYS A 121 3.61 2.33 10.78
CA LYS A 121 2.22 2.15 10.40
C LYS A 121 2.10 1.03 9.38
N ASP A 122 1.21 0.09 9.62
CA ASP A 122 0.92 -0.96 8.65
C ASP A 122 -0.01 -0.42 7.55
N LEU A 123 0.14 -0.97 6.34
CA LEU A 123 -0.81 -0.74 5.27
C LEU A 123 -1.94 -1.77 5.36
N PHE A 124 -3.18 -1.30 5.24
CA PHE A 124 -4.36 -2.15 5.22
C PHE A 124 -5.10 -1.96 3.91
N TRP A 125 -5.41 -3.08 3.28
CA TRP A 125 -6.47 -3.15 2.29
C TRP A 125 -7.59 -3.99 2.84
N ASP A 126 -8.73 -3.35 3.01
CA ASP A 126 -9.92 -3.94 3.61
C ASP A 126 -11.19 -3.71 2.77
N LYS A 127 -11.03 -3.10 1.59
CA LYS A 127 -12.12 -2.71 0.70
C LYS A 127 -11.72 -2.77 -0.76
N GLU A 128 -12.71 -2.62 -1.63
CA GLU A 128 -12.47 -2.46 -3.06
C GLU A 128 -11.70 -1.15 -3.33
N THR A 129 -10.63 -1.25 -4.11
CA THR A 129 -9.79 -0.12 -4.52
C THR A 129 -9.47 -0.27 -6.00
N THR A 130 -9.67 0.80 -6.76
CA THR A 130 -9.31 0.84 -8.18
C THR A 130 -8.10 1.74 -8.37
N LEU A 131 -7.10 1.25 -9.10
CA LEU A 131 -5.95 2.08 -9.48
C LEU A 131 -6.35 3.04 -10.60
N GLU A 132 -5.87 4.27 -10.49
CA GLU A 132 -6.04 5.33 -11.49
C GLU A 132 -4.75 5.63 -12.26
N GLN A 133 -3.63 5.08 -11.80
CA GLN A 133 -2.31 5.21 -12.39
C GLN A 133 -1.40 4.06 -11.94
N ASP A 134 -0.26 3.90 -12.61
CA ASP A 134 0.80 2.99 -12.18
C ASP A 134 1.20 3.29 -10.74
N THR A 135 1.22 2.27 -9.89
CA THR A 135 1.34 2.44 -8.44
C THR A 135 2.44 1.54 -7.88
N ILE A 136 3.35 2.15 -7.11
CA ILE A 136 4.38 1.45 -6.33
C ILE A 136 4.05 1.63 -4.85
N ILE A 137 4.02 0.53 -4.12
CA ILE A 137 3.68 0.48 -2.70
C ILE A 137 4.87 -0.06 -1.94
N ASN A 138 5.41 0.78 -1.06
CA ASN A 138 6.49 0.45 -0.16
C ASN A 138 5.95 0.50 1.28
N ALA A 139 5.89 -0.64 1.97
CA ALA A 139 5.37 -0.71 3.34
C ALA A 139 6.09 -1.79 4.14
N GLY A 140 6.30 -1.58 5.45
CA GLY A 140 6.88 -2.63 6.31
C GLY A 140 5.98 -3.88 6.35
N ARG A 141 4.72 -3.70 6.75
CA ARG A 141 3.72 -4.78 6.76
C ARG A 141 2.47 -4.38 5.99
N ILE A 142 1.95 -5.31 5.20
CA ILE A 142 0.70 -5.18 4.46
C ILE A 142 -0.27 -6.25 4.94
N TYR A 143 -1.48 -5.83 5.29
CA TYR A 143 -2.61 -6.70 5.60
C TYR A 143 -3.65 -6.60 4.49
N ILE A 144 -3.97 -7.73 3.86
CA ILE A 144 -4.96 -7.83 2.79
C ILE A 144 -6.13 -8.64 3.33
N SER A 145 -7.24 -7.98 3.66
CA SER A 145 -8.41 -8.66 4.20
C SER A 145 -9.12 -9.50 3.13
N LYS A 146 -10.03 -10.39 3.55
CA LYS A 146 -10.93 -11.14 2.66
C LYS A 146 -11.84 -10.25 1.80
N ASP A 147 -12.14 -9.05 2.28
CA ASP A 147 -13.04 -8.08 1.63
C ASP A 147 -12.27 -7.14 0.69
N ALA A 148 -10.93 -7.24 0.69
CA ALA A 148 -10.06 -6.45 -0.18
C ALA A 148 -10.17 -6.91 -1.64
N LYS A 149 -10.41 -5.95 -2.54
CA LYS A 149 -10.40 -6.18 -3.98
C LYS A 149 -9.67 -5.05 -4.70
N ILE A 150 -8.48 -5.33 -5.20
CA ILE A 150 -7.63 -4.36 -5.87
C ILE A 150 -7.79 -4.53 -7.38
N LEU A 151 -8.40 -3.54 -8.03
CA LEU A 151 -8.61 -3.46 -9.47
C LEU A 151 -7.50 -2.62 -10.12
N THR A 152 -6.56 -3.26 -10.82
CA THR A 152 -5.41 -2.53 -11.41
C THR A 152 -5.71 -1.95 -12.79
N LYS A 153 -6.73 -2.44 -13.48
CA LYS A 153 -7.08 -2.11 -14.88
C LYS A 153 -5.87 -2.26 -15.79
N GLN A 154 -5.59 -1.25 -16.62
CA GLN A 154 -4.39 -1.20 -17.46
C GLN A 154 -3.11 -0.79 -16.71
N PHE A 155 -3.20 -0.44 -15.43
CA PHE A 155 -2.08 0.13 -14.68
C PHE A 155 -1.27 -0.94 -13.97
N ASN A 156 0.04 -0.68 -13.90
CA ASN A 156 0.99 -1.55 -13.23
C ASN A 156 0.89 -1.39 -11.72
N LEU A 157 0.96 -2.50 -10.99
CA LEU A 157 1.01 -2.54 -9.54
C LEU A 157 2.31 -3.18 -9.09
N THR A 158 3.12 -2.47 -8.32
CA THR A 158 4.31 -3.02 -7.67
C THR A 158 4.17 -2.92 -6.16
N ILE A 159 4.29 -4.04 -5.47
CA ILE A 159 4.23 -4.14 -4.01
C ILE A 159 5.60 -4.58 -3.50
N ILE A 160 6.18 -3.81 -2.59
CA ILE A 160 7.45 -4.10 -1.91
C ILE A 160 7.18 -4.00 -0.40
N ALA A 161 7.35 -5.12 0.30
CA ALA A 161 7.10 -5.14 1.75
C ALA A 161 8.01 -6.10 2.52
N ASP A 162 8.21 -5.86 3.82
CA ASP A 162 8.89 -6.85 4.65
C ASP A 162 7.98 -8.04 4.93
N THR A 163 6.69 -7.80 5.19
CA THR A 163 5.70 -8.85 5.46
C THR A 163 4.37 -8.58 4.78
N ILE A 164 3.82 -9.60 4.12
CA ILE A 164 2.44 -9.61 3.60
C ILE A 164 1.63 -10.66 4.36
N LYS A 165 0.50 -10.27 4.92
CA LYS A 165 -0.49 -11.17 5.52
C LYS A 165 -1.80 -11.03 4.77
N ALA A 166 -2.29 -12.11 4.18
CA ALA A 166 -3.49 -12.09 3.36
C ALA A 166 -4.57 -13.05 3.88
N GLU A 167 -5.82 -12.63 3.88
CA GLU A 167 -6.97 -13.39 4.41
C GLU A 167 -7.98 -13.75 3.30
N GLY A 168 -7.51 -13.91 2.06
CA GLY A 168 -8.34 -14.26 0.91
C GLY A 168 -8.71 -13.09 -0.01
N GLY A 169 -8.04 -11.95 0.13
CA GLY A 169 -8.25 -10.81 -0.76
C GLY A 169 -7.90 -11.11 -2.22
N LEU A 170 -8.42 -10.26 -3.11
CA LEU A 170 -8.30 -10.40 -4.56
C LEU A 170 -7.52 -9.22 -5.17
N ILE A 171 -6.52 -9.52 -6.00
CA ILE A 171 -5.93 -8.56 -6.93
C ILE A 171 -6.33 -8.96 -8.34
N THR A 172 -6.93 -8.06 -9.11
CA THR A 172 -7.32 -8.34 -10.50
C THR A 172 -7.15 -7.13 -11.39
N ASN A 173 -6.91 -7.32 -12.68
CA ASN A 173 -6.87 -6.20 -13.62
C ASN A 173 -8.26 -5.63 -13.85
N PHE A 174 -9.20 -6.44 -14.36
CA PHE A 174 -10.56 -6.03 -14.67
C PHE A 174 -11.55 -6.91 -13.90
N ALA A 175 -12.70 -6.36 -13.51
CA ALA A 175 -13.71 -7.17 -12.83
C ALA A 175 -14.27 -8.25 -13.77
N ASP A 176 -14.80 -9.34 -13.21
CA ASP A 176 -15.51 -10.32 -14.01
C ASP A 176 -16.74 -9.69 -14.67
N GLY A 177 -16.92 -9.94 -15.97
CA GLY A 177 -17.99 -9.33 -16.74
C GLY A 177 -17.85 -7.82 -16.97
N GLU A 178 -16.72 -7.17 -16.63
CA GLU A 178 -16.51 -5.75 -16.96
C GLU A 178 -16.63 -5.58 -18.47
N SER A 179 -17.69 -4.89 -18.86
CA SER A 179 -18.34 -5.06 -20.15
C SER A 179 -17.43 -4.73 -21.31
N GLN A 180 -17.61 -5.53 -22.36
CA GLN A 180 -17.22 -5.28 -23.73
C GLN A 180 -17.10 -3.77 -24.02
N LYS A 181 -15.94 -3.34 -24.52
CA LYS A 181 -15.74 -1.93 -24.87
C LYS A 181 -16.78 -1.45 -25.89
N ALA A 182 -16.89 -0.13 -26.04
CA ALA A 182 -17.75 0.50 -27.04
C ALA A 182 -17.55 -0.10 -28.45
N ILE A 183 -18.55 0.06 -29.32
CA ILE A 183 -18.58 -0.52 -30.67
C ILE A 183 -17.26 -0.27 -31.43
N ALA A 184 -16.70 -1.33 -32.01
CA ALA A 184 -15.51 -1.39 -32.84
C ALA A 184 -14.24 -0.88 -32.15
N THR A 185 -14.12 -1.11 -30.84
CA THR A 185 -12.90 -0.76 -30.09
C THR A 185 -12.23 -1.99 -29.50
N ASN A 186 -10.89 -1.98 -29.45
CA ASN A 186 -10.14 -3.07 -28.85
C ASN A 186 -10.26 -3.06 -27.32
N GLY A 187 -10.24 -4.24 -26.73
CA GLY A 187 -10.10 -4.43 -25.29
C GLY A 187 -8.75 -3.91 -24.79
N LEU A 188 -8.74 -3.36 -23.58
CA LEU A 188 -7.50 -2.96 -22.91
C LEU A 188 -6.71 -4.16 -22.41
N LYS A 189 -5.39 -4.04 -22.52
CA LYS A 189 -4.43 -4.92 -21.86
C LYS A 189 -4.45 -4.67 -20.35
N GLY A 190 -4.45 -5.74 -19.55
CA GLY A 190 -4.25 -5.69 -18.12
C GLY A 190 -2.84 -5.23 -17.76
N GLY A 191 -2.72 -4.42 -16.71
CA GLY A 191 -1.43 -3.99 -16.19
C GLY A 191 -0.64 -5.14 -15.56
N ASN A 192 0.66 -4.95 -15.43
CA ASN A 192 1.53 -5.95 -14.81
C ASN A 192 1.46 -5.85 -13.28
N ILE A 193 1.54 -6.99 -12.60
CA ILE A 193 1.55 -7.07 -11.14
C ILE A 193 2.89 -7.66 -10.70
N SER A 194 3.60 -6.94 -9.82
CA SER A 194 4.86 -7.38 -9.23
C SER A 194 4.77 -7.32 -7.71
N ILE A 195 5.09 -8.42 -7.02
CA ILE A 195 5.07 -8.50 -5.56
C ILE A 195 6.45 -8.99 -5.10
N SER A 196 7.08 -8.23 -4.22
CA SER A 196 8.34 -8.59 -3.56
C SER A 196 8.19 -8.50 -2.05
N ALA A 197 8.52 -9.58 -1.33
CA ALA A 197 8.50 -9.54 0.13
C ALA A 197 9.52 -10.45 0.82
N GLN A 198 9.92 -10.10 2.05
CA GLN A 198 10.74 -11.02 2.86
C GLN A 198 9.88 -12.18 3.37
N LYS A 199 8.68 -11.90 3.88
CA LYS A 199 7.75 -12.91 4.38
C LYS A 199 6.36 -12.73 3.80
N ALA A 200 5.68 -13.83 3.51
CA ALA A 200 4.27 -13.80 3.19
C ALA A 200 3.51 -15.00 3.76
N SER A 201 2.29 -14.78 4.22
CA SER A 201 1.44 -15.83 4.77
C SER A 201 -0.05 -15.61 4.51
N GLY A 202 -0.83 -16.68 4.67
CA GLY A 202 -2.28 -16.68 4.55
C GLY A 202 -2.76 -17.04 3.14
N ASN A 203 -3.86 -16.45 2.67
CA ASN A 203 -4.46 -16.76 1.37
C ASN A 203 -4.53 -15.50 0.49
N LEU A 204 -4.05 -15.58 -0.75
CA LEU A 204 -4.15 -14.48 -1.72
C LEU A 204 -4.62 -15.01 -3.07
N ALA A 205 -5.64 -14.36 -3.64
CA ALA A 205 -6.10 -14.62 -4.99
C ALA A 205 -5.62 -13.52 -5.94
N ILE A 206 -5.08 -13.92 -7.09
CA ILE A 206 -4.70 -13.02 -8.17
C ILE A 206 -5.37 -13.50 -9.47
N GLU A 207 -6.14 -12.62 -10.09
CA GLU A 207 -6.78 -12.87 -11.38
C GLU A 207 -6.26 -11.91 -12.44
N MET A 208 -5.40 -12.43 -13.31
CA MET A 208 -4.87 -11.69 -14.45
C MET A 208 -5.92 -11.67 -15.56
N ARG A 209 -6.48 -10.50 -15.89
CA ARG A 209 -7.60 -10.38 -16.82
C ARG A 209 -7.29 -9.38 -17.93
N GLY A 210 -7.54 -9.78 -19.18
CA GLY A 210 -7.63 -8.85 -20.30
C GLY A 210 -9.07 -8.42 -20.51
N GLN A 211 -9.30 -7.20 -21.03
CA GLN A 211 -10.66 -6.73 -21.29
C GLN A 211 -11.18 -7.24 -22.64
N ASN A 212 -12.48 -7.51 -22.75
CA ASN A 212 -13.10 -7.94 -24.01
C ASN A 212 -13.14 -6.82 -25.07
N GLY A 213 -12.98 -7.20 -26.33
CA GLY A 213 -13.12 -6.31 -27.47
C GLY A 213 -14.57 -5.93 -27.77
N GLY A 214 -14.80 -4.69 -28.20
CA GLY A 214 -16.11 -4.14 -28.54
C GLY A 214 -16.76 -4.82 -29.74
N GLU A 215 -18.09 -4.84 -29.77
CA GLU A 215 -18.87 -5.38 -30.90
C GLU A 215 -18.61 -4.57 -32.17
N GLY A 216 -18.57 -5.21 -33.34
CA GLY A 216 -18.42 -4.50 -34.60
C GLY A 216 -19.60 -3.60 -34.95
N LYS A 217 -19.38 -2.60 -35.81
CA LYS A 217 -20.46 -1.71 -36.26
C LYS A 217 -21.51 -2.48 -37.06
N SER A 218 -22.79 -2.31 -36.76
CA SER A 218 -23.87 -2.87 -37.59
C SER A 218 -23.79 -2.37 -39.03
N ALA A 219 -24.24 -3.19 -39.97
CA ALA A 219 -24.17 -2.82 -41.38
C ALA A 219 -25.05 -1.59 -41.70
N VAL A 220 -24.51 -0.67 -42.50
CA VAL A 220 -25.25 0.47 -43.06
C VAL A 220 -25.42 0.23 -44.56
N MET A 221 -26.60 0.52 -45.11
CA MET A 221 -26.83 0.45 -46.56
C MET A 221 -26.00 1.52 -47.26
N GLY A 222 -24.99 1.10 -48.04
CA GLY A 222 -24.25 1.99 -48.92
C GLY A 222 -24.97 2.15 -50.26
N ALA A 223 -25.28 3.39 -50.67
CA ALA A 223 -25.82 3.68 -51.99
C ALA A 223 -24.70 3.71 -53.04
N PHE A 224 -24.20 2.55 -53.46
CA PHE A 224 -23.20 2.44 -54.52
C PHE A 224 -23.62 1.39 -55.56
N GLY A 225 -24.19 1.86 -56.68
CA GLY A 225 -24.49 1.03 -57.86
C GLY A 225 -25.69 0.09 -57.72
N SER A 226 -25.92 -0.73 -58.74
CA SER A 226 -27.05 -1.67 -58.89
C SER A 226 -27.01 -2.89 -57.97
N THR A 227 -25.99 -3.00 -57.11
CA THR A 227 -25.85 -4.07 -56.11
C THR A 227 -25.71 -3.46 -54.71
N GLN A 228 -26.76 -3.56 -53.90
CA GLN A 228 -26.73 -3.16 -52.49
C GLN A 228 -25.74 -4.05 -51.72
N GLN A 229 -24.67 -3.46 -51.20
CA GLN A 229 -23.71 -4.15 -50.32
C GLN A 229 -23.89 -3.67 -48.88
N CYS A 230 -24.02 -4.63 -47.96
CA CYS A 230 -24.15 -4.38 -46.52
C CYS A 230 -22.80 -4.66 -45.88
N PHE A 231 -22.12 -3.62 -45.41
CA PHE A 231 -20.82 -3.75 -44.76
C PHE A 231 -20.99 -3.66 -43.24
N SER A 232 -20.90 -4.79 -42.55
CA SER A 232 -20.73 -4.78 -41.09
C SER A 232 -19.26 -4.55 -40.74
N GLY A 233 -19.01 -3.87 -39.64
CA GLY A 233 -17.68 -3.67 -39.10
C GLY A 233 -17.18 -4.90 -38.34
N PRO A 234 -15.86 -5.14 -38.31
CA PRO A 234 -15.27 -6.18 -37.48
C PRO A 234 -15.43 -5.85 -36.00
N GLY A 235 -15.56 -6.88 -35.17
CA GLY A 235 -15.41 -6.73 -33.73
C GLY A 235 -13.97 -6.38 -33.35
N GLY A 236 -13.79 -5.70 -32.22
CA GLY A 236 -12.49 -5.35 -31.68
C GLY A 236 -11.72 -6.57 -31.17
N ASN A 237 -10.39 -6.46 -31.12
CA ASN A 237 -9.54 -7.47 -30.49
C ASN A 237 -9.76 -7.51 -28.97
N GLY A 238 -9.59 -8.69 -28.37
CA GLY A 238 -9.50 -8.83 -26.92
C GLY A 238 -8.15 -8.34 -26.37
N GLY A 239 -8.14 -7.88 -25.13
CA GLY A 239 -6.94 -7.43 -24.43
C GLY A 239 -6.12 -8.57 -23.84
N ASN A 240 -4.81 -8.37 -23.72
CA ASN A 240 -3.91 -9.32 -23.04
C ASN A 240 -4.08 -9.24 -21.51
N SER A 241 -3.78 -10.33 -20.81
CA SER A 241 -3.98 -10.43 -19.35
C SER A 241 -2.95 -9.72 -18.45
N GLY A 242 -1.86 -9.20 -19.02
CA GLY A 242 -0.76 -8.63 -18.22
C GLY A 242 0.15 -9.71 -17.62
N GLU A 243 1.29 -9.31 -17.08
CA GLU A 243 2.30 -10.21 -16.49
C GLU A 243 2.24 -10.21 -14.95
N LEU A 244 2.55 -11.34 -14.34
CA LEU A 244 2.67 -11.50 -12.89
C LEU A 244 4.08 -11.92 -12.50
N LYS A 245 4.69 -11.21 -11.55
CA LYS A 245 5.94 -11.61 -10.91
C LYS A 245 5.79 -11.60 -9.40
N ILE A 246 6.10 -12.72 -8.75
CA ILE A 246 6.09 -12.84 -7.29
C ILE A 246 7.46 -13.34 -6.84
N ASP A 247 8.10 -12.58 -5.96
CA ASP A 247 9.41 -12.88 -5.37
C ASP A 247 9.33 -12.75 -3.85
N ILE A 248 9.16 -13.89 -3.16
CA ILE A 248 9.02 -13.95 -1.72
C ILE A 248 10.14 -14.80 -1.14
N ALA A 249 10.89 -14.26 -0.17
CA ALA A 249 12.02 -14.96 0.42
C ALA A 249 11.59 -16.11 1.37
N ASP A 250 10.49 -15.92 2.10
CA ASP A 250 9.83 -16.93 2.93
C ASP A 250 8.30 -16.83 2.79
N GLY A 251 7.77 -17.54 1.79
CA GLY A 251 6.34 -17.63 1.48
C GLY A 251 5.76 -19.02 1.76
N THR A 252 6.39 -19.81 2.63
CA THR A 252 6.01 -21.23 2.85
C THR A 252 4.60 -21.43 3.38
N THR A 253 4.03 -20.40 4.00
CA THR A 253 2.67 -20.41 4.57
C THR A 253 1.69 -19.55 3.76
N LEU A 254 2.09 -19.09 2.57
CA LEU A 254 1.22 -18.38 1.64
C LEU A 254 0.57 -19.40 0.69
N ALA A 255 -0.74 -19.54 0.78
CA ALA A 255 -1.55 -20.16 -0.25
C ALA A 255 -1.88 -19.11 -1.32
N LEU A 256 -1.40 -19.36 -2.54
CA LEU A 256 -1.57 -18.45 -3.67
C LEU A 256 -2.45 -19.11 -4.74
N LEU A 257 -3.55 -18.46 -5.08
CA LEU A 257 -4.40 -18.84 -6.22
C LEU A 257 -4.18 -17.85 -7.36
N VAL A 258 -3.63 -18.31 -8.48
CA VAL A 258 -3.44 -17.50 -9.68
C VAL A 258 -4.30 -18.03 -10.81
N ASN A 259 -5.25 -17.22 -11.26
CA ASN A 259 -6.03 -17.48 -12.47
C ASN A 259 -5.66 -16.49 -13.57
N ARG A 260 -5.75 -16.94 -14.82
CA ARG A 260 -5.51 -16.10 -16.00
C ARG A 260 -6.68 -16.19 -16.95
N TYR A 261 -7.11 -15.04 -17.46
CA TYR A 261 -8.16 -14.92 -18.45
C TYR A 261 -7.76 -13.89 -19.50
N VAL A 262 -7.85 -14.27 -20.77
CA VAL A 262 -7.64 -13.32 -21.87
C VAL A 262 -8.92 -12.58 -22.16
N GLY A 263 -8.81 -11.36 -22.70
CA GLY A 263 -9.94 -10.70 -23.29
C GLY A 263 -10.41 -11.47 -24.52
N MET A 264 -11.70 -11.72 -24.64
CA MET A 264 -12.29 -12.30 -25.84
C MET A 264 -12.45 -11.23 -26.92
N LYS A 265 -12.30 -11.62 -28.18
CA LYS A 265 -12.65 -10.75 -29.31
C LYS A 265 -14.13 -10.36 -29.26
N GLY A 266 -14.42 -9.18 -29.79
CA GLY A 266 -15.80 -8.76 -29.99
C GLY A 266 -16.49 -9.54 -31.12
N PRO A 267 -17.78 -9.87 -31.01
CA PRO A 267 -18.61 -10.25 -32.15
C PRO A 267 -18.51 -9.23 -33.28
N ASN A 268 -18.61 -9.73 -34.52
CA ASN A 268 -18.82 -8.89 -35.69
C ASN A 268 -20.19 -8.21 -35.62
N GLY A 269 -20.28 -7.01 -36.21
CA GLY A 269 -21.55 -6.29 -36.24
C GLY A 269 -22.62 -7.05 -37.00
N GLY A 270 -23.87 -6.98 -36.51
CA GLY A 270 -25.01 -7.61 -37.16
C GLY A 270 -25.38 -6.97 -38.50
N ALA A 271 -26.09 -7.72 -39.34
CA ALA A 271 -26.84 -7.14 -40.45
C ALA A 271 -27.92 -6.19 -39.89
N PRO A 272 -28.26 -5.08 -40.58
CA PRO A 272 -29.37 -4.24 -40.17
C PRO A 272 -30.63 -5.11 -40.08
N TRP A 273 -31.32 -5.03 -38.95
CA TRP A 273 -32.62 -5.65 -38.79
C TRP A 273 -33.52 -5.15 -39.93
N SER A 274 -34.05 -6.07 -40.73
CA SER A 274 -35.03 -5.78 -41.76
C SER A 274 -36.31 -5.29 -41.08
N HIS A 275 -36.42 -3.99 -40.85
CA HIS A 275 -37.71 -3.38 -40.58
C HIS A 275 -38.57 -3.50 -41.83
N GLY A 276 -39.59 -4.35 -41.75
CA GLY A 276 -40.74 -4.30 -42.65
C GLY A 276 -40.62 -5.19 -43.88
N LYS A 277 -41.65 -5.99 -44.08
CA LYS A 277 -42.00 -6.63 -45.36
C LYS A 277 -42.43 -5.55 -46.37
N ASP A 278 -41.54 -4.63 -46.73
CA ASP A 278 -41.83 -3.67 -47.79
C ASP A 278 -41.17 -4.09 -49.11
N THR A 279 -42.08 -4.26 -50.07
CA THR A 279 -41.96 -4.83 -51.40
C THR A 279 -41.13 -3.96 -52.35
N ILE A 280 -39.88 -3.66 -52.02
CA ILE A 280 -38.99 -2.86 -52.88
C ILE A 280 -37.72 -3.64 -53.19
N THR A 281 -37.73 -4.26 -54.37
CA THR A 281 -36.59 -4.79 -55.15
C THR A 281 -35.70 -5.85 -54.49
N THR A 282 -35.54 -6.95 -55.22
CA THR A 282 -34.72 -8.15 -55.00
C THR A 282 -33.21 -7.87 -54.97
N GLY A 283 -32.76 -6.84 -54.25
CA GLY A 283 -31.36 -6.64 -53.91
C GLY A 283 -31.00 -7.56 -52.74
N THR A 284 -30.55 -8.78 -53.03
CA THR A 284 -29.92 -9.61 -51.99
C THR A 284 -28.68 -8.89 -51.49
N CYS A 285 -28.74 -8.36 -50.27
CA CYS A 285 -27.57 -7.75 -49.66
C CYS A 285 -26.50 -8.82 -49.46
N GLN A 286 -25.45 -8.78 -50.25
CA GLN A 286 -24.29 -9.63 -50.00
C GLN A 286 -23.55 -9.04 -48.81
N THR A 287 -23.70 -9.69 -47.66
CA THR A 287 -22.94 -9.34 -46.46
C THR A 287 -21.50 -9.79 -46.66
N VAL A 288 -20.60 -8.83 -46.84
CA VAL A 288 -19.16 -9.09 -46.73
C VAL A 288 -18.90 -9.35 -45.25
N LYS A 289 -18.56 -10.59 -44.88
CA LYS A 289 -18.22 -10.93 -43.50
C LYS A 289 -16.92 -10.23 -43.12
N PRO A 290 -16.92 -9.30 -42.16
CA PRO A 290 -15.70 -8.66 -41.74
C PRO A 290 -14.79 -9.68 -41.04
N GLN A 291 -13.48 -9.50 -41.18
CA GLN A 291 -12.51 -10.33 -40.48
C GLN A 291 -12.67 -10.09 -38.97
N PRO A 292 -13.01 -11.12 -38.18
CA PRO A 292 -13.19 -10.93 -36.75
C PRO A 292 -11.88 -10.54 -36.08
N GLY A 293 -12.00 -9.83 -34.95
CA GLY A 293 -10.87 -9.58 -34.07
C GLY A 293 -10.21 -10.89 -33.58
N THR A 294 -9.12 -10.73 -32.87
CA THR A 294 -8.37 -11.82 -32.22
C THR A 294 -8.60 -11.79 -30.73
N ASP A 295 -8.61 -12.97 -30.10
CA ASP A 295 -8.59 -13.06 -28.65
C ASP A 295 -7.24 -12.56 -28.13
N GLY A 296 -7.23 -12.06 -26.90
CA GLY A 296 -5.99 -11.65 -26.24
C GLY A 296 -5.07 -12.84 -25.96
N THR A 297 -3.89 -12.52 -25.45
CA THR A 297 -2.88 -13.52 -25.07
C THR A 297 -2.67 -13.56 -23.56
N PHE A 298 -2.29 -14.74 -23.08
CA PHE A 298 -1.88 -14.94 -21.70
C PHE A 298 -0.53 -14.26 -21.47
N GLY A 299 -0.43 -13.44 -20.43
CA GLY A 299 0.86 -12.96 -19.98
C GLY A 299 1.60 -14.00 -19.15
N ARG A 300 2.89 -13.74 -18.97
CA ARG A 300 3.80 -14.59 -18.23
C ARG A 300 3.52 -14.51 -16.74
N VAL A 301 3.53 -15.64 -16.05
CA VAL A 301 3.48 -15.72 -14.59
C VAL A 301 4.77 -16.33 -14.11
N CYS A 302 5.54 -15.59 -13.30
CA CYS A 302 6.79 -16.05 -12.69
C CYS A 302 6.67 -15.97 -11.16
N ILE A 303 6.84 -17.10 -10.47
CA ILE A 303 6.67 -17.18 -9.01
C ILE A 303 7.94 -17.77 -8.38
N LYS A 304 8.37 -17.16 -7.28
CA LYS A 304 9.41 -17.63 -6.37
C LYS A 304 8.93 -17.40 -4.94
N LEU A 305 8.83 -18.46 -4.13
CA LEU A 305 8.28 -18.40 -2.75
C LEU A 305 9.31 -18.74 -1.67
N ARG A 306 10.54 -19.08 -2.03
CA ARG A 306 11.66 -19.24 -1.10
C ARG A 306 12.92 -18.63 -1.70
N SER A 307 13.79 -18.09 -0.84
CA SER A 307 15.06 -17.48 -1.27
C SER A 307 15.96 -18.44 -2.06
N THR A 308 15.92 -19.73 -1.73
CA THR A 308 16.68 -20.81 -2.38
C THR A 308 16.11 -21.26 -3.72
N ASP A 309 14.86 -20.94 -4.02
CA ASP A 309 14.19 -21.42 -5.23
C ASP A 309 14.57 -20.55 -6.44
N THR A 310 14.47 -21.13 -7.63
CA THR A 310 14.47 -20.40 -8.90
C THR A 310 13.06 -20.01 -9.29
N PHE A 311 12.89 -18.97 -10.11
CA PHE A 311 11.55 -18.61 -10.62
C PHE A 311 10.95 -19.75 -11.45
N GLU A 312 9.73 -20.13 -11.12
CA GLU A 312 8.88 -20.97 -11.98
C GLU A 312 8.04 -20.07 -12.88
N CYS A 313 8.29 -20.10 -14.19
CA CYS A 313 7.59 -19.27 -15.17
C CYS A 313 6.68 -20.09 -16.10
N ARG A 314 5.44 -19.63 -16.34
CA ARG A 314 4.44 -20.23 -17.25
C ARG A 314 3.64 -19.18 -18.02
#